data_AF-V5C4Z8-F1
#
_entry.id   AF-V5C4Z8-F1
#
_cell.length_a   1.000
_cell.length_b   1.000
_cell.length_c   1.000
_cell.angle_alpha   90.00
_cell.angle_beta   90.00
_cell.angle_gamma   90.00
#
_symmetry.space_group_name_H-M   'P 1'
#
loop_
_entity.id
_entity.type
_entity.pdbx_description
1 polymer ?
#
loop_
_entity_poly.entity_id
_entity_poly.type
_entity_poly.pdbx_seq_one_letter_code
_entity_poly.pdbx_strand_id
1 'polypeptide(L)' 'MILSDLRNYLKEQQRVALKDMEMRFDIDADALRGMLGKWINKGYVRKLPSGTSCNSGCCQCDPALTELYEWVER' A
#
# COMPACT_ATOMS: atom_id res chain seq x y z
N MET A 1 10.11 8.44 -11.90
CA MET A 1 9.72 9.74 -11.29
C MET A 1 8.70 9.47 -10.19
N ILE A 2 9.03 9.74 -8.92
CA ILE A 2 8.63 8.93 -7.75
C ILE A 2 7.14 8.52 -7.64
N LEU A 3 6.20 9.38 -8.03
CA LEU A 3 4.76 9.07 -8.05
C LEU A 3 4.37 7.97 -9.05
N SER A 4 5.05 7.91 -10.21
CA SER A 4 4.84 6.86 -11.21
C SER A 4 5.46 5.54 -10.76
N ASP A 5 6.63 5.59 -10.11
CA ASP A 5 7.31 4.40 -9.60
C ASP A 5 6.49 3.78 -8.44
N LEU A 6 5.99 4.61 -7.52
CA LEU A 6 5.06 4.22 -6.46
C LEU A 6 3.76 3.61 -7.03
N ARG A 7 3.14 4.23 -8.05
CA ARG A 7 1.92 3.71 -8.67
C ARG A 7 2.13 2.38 -9.42
N ASN A 8 3.25 2.24 -10.14
CA ASN A 8 3.61 0.98 -10.79
C ASN A 8 3.83 -0.11 -9.75
N TYR A 9 4.63 0.16 -8.72
CA TYR A 9 4.90 -0.77 -7.63
C TYR A 9 3.61 -1.22 -6.90
N LEU A 10 2.65 -0.31 -6.66
CA LEU A 10 1.33 -0.68 -6.12
C LEU A 10 0.52 -1.56 -7.09
N LYS A 11 0.58 -1.32 -8.40
CA LYS A 11 -0.09 -2.16 -9.41
C LYS A 11 0.57 -3.55 -9.53
N GLU A 12 1.89 -3.64 -9.42
CA GLU A 12 2.64 -4.91 -9.49
C GLU A 12 2.41 -5.78 -8.26
N GLN A 13 2.49 -5.21 -7.05
CA GLN A 13 2.19 -5.94 -5.80
C GLN A 13 0.70 -6.27 -5.66
N GLN A 14 -0.18 -5.44 -6.23
CA GLN A 14 -1.63 -5.33 -5.95
C GLN A 14 -1.99 -5.02 -4.48
N ARG A 15 -1.24 -5.53 -3.50
CA ARG A 15 -1.43 -5.33 -2.06
C ARG A 15 -0.09 -5.05 -1.40
N VAL A 16 0.00 -3.95 -0.67
CA VAL A 16 1.25 -3.55 -0.03
C VAL A 16 1.02 -2.86 1.31
N ALA A 17 1.94 -3.12 2.25
CA ALA A 17 1.99 -2.48 3.56
C ALA A 17 2.42 -1.01 3.43
N LEU A 18 1.81 -0.11 4.20
CA LEU A 18 2.30 1.26 4.37
C LEU A 18 3.77 1.26 4.80
N LYS A 19 4.16 0.32 5.67
CA LYS A 19 5.53 0.21 6.18
C LYS A 19 6.57 -0.25 5.15
N ASP A 20 6.17 -1.04 4.14
CA ASP A 20 7.07 -1.37 3.02
C ASP A 20 7.23 -0.14 2.11
N MET A 21 6.15 0.61 1.85
CA MET A 21 6.24 1.89 1.13
C MET A 21 7.16 2.90 1.85
N GLU A 22 7.04 3.03 3.18
CA GLU A 22 7.93 3.86 4.00
C GLU A 22 9.40 3.46 3.80
N MET A 23 9.72 2.17 3.99
CA MET A 23 11.10 1.66 3.88
C MET A 23 11.67 1.65 2.45
N ARG A 24 10.81 1.54 1.43
CA ARG A 24 11.22 1.41 0.02
C ARG A 24 11.41 2.75 -0.70
N PHE A 25 10.63 3.76 -0.32
CA PHE A 25 10.67 5.08 -0.93
C PHE A 25 11.30 6.16 -0.04
N ASP A 26 11.58 5.85 1.24
CA ASP A 26 12.06 6.78 2.26
C ASP A 26 11.11 7.97 2.46
N ILE A 27 9.81 7.66 2.62
CA ILE A 27 8.72 8.65 2.76
C ILE A 27 7.91 8.35 4.02
N ASP A 28 7.65 9.37 4.84
CA ASP A 28 6.79 9.29 6.01
C ASP A 28 5.39 8.70 5.73
N ALA A 29 4.90 7.92 6.70
CA ALA A 29 3.55 7.33 6.68
C ALA A 29 2.44 8.37 6.44
N ASP A 30 2.58 9.59 6.95
CA ASP A 30 1.58 10.67 6.75
C ASP A 30 1.62 11.26 5.33
N ALA A 31 2.82 11.47 4.78
CA ALA A 31 2.98 11.91 3.38
C ALA A 31 2.48 10.84 2.39
N LEU A 32 2.75 9.56 2.68
CA LEU A 32 2.17 8.43 1.95
C LEU A 32 0.64 8.40 2.09
N ARG A 33 0.08 8.55 3.28
CA ARG A 33 -1.38 8.67 3.49
C ARG A 33 -1.98 9.84 2.71
N GLY A 34 -1.28 10.98 2.62
CA GLY A 34 -1.69 12.13 1.81
C GLY A 34 -1.68 11.86 0.30
N MET A 35 -0.71 11.09 -0.21
CA MET A 35 -0.68 10.63 -1.61
C MET A 35 -1.76 9.57 -1.88
N LEU A 36 -1.79 8.50 -1.09
CA LEU A 36 -2.76 7.41 -1.18
C LEU A 36 -4.19 7.94 -1.06
N GLY A 37 -4.44 8.92 -0.19
CA GLY A 37 -5.74 9.58 0.00
C GLY A 37 -6.31 10.17 -1.30
N LYS A 38 -5.46 10.72 -2.18
CA LYS A 38 -5.89 11.21 -3.50
C LYS A 38 -6.32 10.08 -4.45
N TRP A 39 -5.73 8.90 -4.32
CA TRP A 39 -6.12 7.70 -5.09
C TRP A 39 -7.31 6.97 -4.47
N ILE A 40 -7.45 6.98 -3.15
CA ILE A 40 -8.61 6.42 -2.42
C ILE A 40 -9.87 7.23 -2.72
N ASN A 41 -9.78 8.56 -2.71
CA ASN A 41 -10.89 9.44 -3.09
C ASN A 41 -11.34 9.21 -4.56
N LYS A 42 -10.39 8.92 -5.46
CA LYS A 42 -10.66 8.52 -6.85
C LYS A 42 -11.10 7.05 -7.04
N GLY A 43 -11.13 6.25 -5.97
CA GLY A 43 -11.48 4.83 -6.04
C GLY A 43 -10.44 3.92 -6.71
N TYR A 44 -9.19 4.38 -6.87
CA TYR A 44 -8.09 3.58 -7.43
C TYR A 44 -7.36 2.72 -6.39
N VAL A 45 -7.39 3.13 -5.12
CA VAL A 45 -6.77 2.44 -3.98
C VAL A 45 -7.82 2.23 -2.89
N ARG A 46 -7.72 1.12 -2.17
CA ARG A 46 -8.56 0.79 -1.01
C ARG A 46 -7.67 0.43 0.18
N LYS A 47 -7.96 0.96 1.37
CA LYS A 47 -7.35 0.47 2.61
C LYS A 47 -8.01 -0.86 3.01
N LEU A 48 -7.22 -1.89 3.27
CA LEU A 48 -7.70 -3.19 3.78
C LEU A 48 -7.74 -3.19 5.32
N PRO A 49 -8.65 -3.96 5.94
CA PRO A 49 -8.65 -4.17 7.37
C PRO A 49 -7.51 -5.12 7.79
N SER A 50 -6.89 -4.81 8.93
CA SER A 50 -5.93 -5.68 9.63
C SER A 50 -6.54 -7.06 9.85
N GLY A 51 -5.76 -8.13 9.63
CA GLY A 51 -6.25 -9.51 9.68
C GLY A 51 -6.76 -10.09 8.34
N THR A 52 -6.64 -9.37 7.22
CA THR A 52 -6.77 -9.99 5.89
C THR A 52 -5.61 -10.96 5.65
N SER A 53 -5.86 -12.27 5.66
CA SER A 53 -4.84 -13.30 5.42
C SER A 53 -4.12 -13.09 4.09
N CYS A 54 -2.81 -12.87 4.13
CA CYS A 54 -2.00 -12.67 2.93
C CYS A 54 -1.82 -14.01 2.20
N ASN A 55 -2.73 -14.32 1.26
CA ASN A 55 -2.79 -15.58 0.52
C ASN A 55 -1.68 -15.74 -0.55
N SER A 56 -0.49 -15.20 -0.29
CA SER A 56 0.62 -15.10 -1.25
C SER A 56 1.99 -15.01 -0.55
N GLY A 57 2.38 -16.09 0.14
CA GLY A 57 3.78 -16.47 0.39
C GLY A 57 4.67 -15.61 1.31
N CYS A 58 4.28 -14.39 1.69
CA CYS A 58 5.18 -13.45 2.37
C CYS A 58 4.99 -13.43 3.90
N CYS A 59 5.44 -14.49 4.58
CA CYS A 59 5.35 -14.64 6.04
C CYS A 59 6.43 -13.85 6.80
N GLN A 60 6.41 -12.51 6.71
CA GLN A 60 7.35 -11.64 7.45
C GLN A 60 6.77 -10.31 7.95
N CYS A 61 5.45 -10.10 7.85
CA CYS A 61 4.77 -8.89 8.34
C CYS A 61 3.71 -9.26 9.39
N ASP A 62 3.69 -8.52 10.51
CA ASP A 62 2.70 -8.69 11.57
C ASP A 62 1.31 -8.18 11.12
N PRO A 63 0.31 -9.05 10.93
CA PRO A 63 -0.96 -8.68 10.30
C PRO A 63 -1.88 -7.87 11.22
N ALA A 64 -1.54 -7.75 12.51
CA ALA A 64 -2.28 -6.97 13.49
C ALA A 64 -1.92 -5.47 13.47
N LEU A 65 -0.65 -5.13 13.15
CA LEU A 65 -0.11 -3.76 13.22
C LEU A 65 0.05 -3.10 11.85
N THR A 66 -0.04 -3.86 10.77
CA THR A 66 0.29 -3.38 9.42
C THR A 66 -0.91 -2.77 8.70
N GLU A 67 -0.87 -1.46 8.41
CA GLU A 67 -1.85 -0.83 7.50
C GLU A 67 -1.60 -1.29 6.06
N LEU A 68 -2.52 -2.09 5.51
CA LEU A 68 -2.45 -2.59 4.13
C LEU A 68 -3.29 -1.74 3.17
N TYR A 69 -2.75 -1.51 1.98
CA TYR A 69 -3.42 -0.85 0.86
C TYR A 69 -3.44 -1.75 -0.37
N GLU A 70 -4.60 -1.83 -1.01
CA GLU A 70 -4.88 -2.61 -2.20
C GLU A 70 -5.14 -1.69 -3.40
N TRP A 71 -4.52 -1.98 -4.53
CA TRP A 71 -4.79 -1.30 -5.80
C TRP A 71 -6.00 -1.94 -6.50
N VAL A 72 -7.02 -1.14 -6.81
CA VAL A 72 -8.33 -1.62 -7.31
C VAL A 72 -8.72 -1.04 -8.69
N GLU A 73 -7.90 -0.15 -9.28
CA GLU A 73 -8.05 0.28 -10.68
C GLU A 73 -7.49 -0.79 -11.64
N ARG A 74 -8.42 -1.55 -12.24
CA ARG A 74 -8.25 -2.39 -13.45
C ARG A 74 -7.88 -1.55 -14.67
#